data_AF-A0A5C8JH24-F1
#
_entry.id   AF-A0A5C8JH24-F1
#
_cell.length_a   1.000
_cell.length_b   1.000
_cell.length_c   1.000
_cell.angle_alpha   90.00
_cell.angle_beta   90.00
_cell.angle_gamma   90.00
#
_symmetry.space_group_name_H-M   'P 1'
#
loop_
_entity.id
_entity.type
_entity.pdbx_description
1 polymer ?
#
loop_
_entity_poly.entity_id
_entity_poly.type
_entity_poly.pdbx_seq_one_letter_code
_entity_poly.pdbx_strand_id
1 'polypeptide(L)'
;MGLDEAADHVEEVGGPAVVGEVPLRKYLANLRSGGLSGFRLALPAPGDPLGLSGPPGFNSAAVDAGQAAIAVLDDTRLGLVPSLDLRGSSYVGVKLDVHEAGPVRQDLPSVAEAERELSEAMRDATQALAAAGGPARERPSHVPDGGELAPGYPARAHRVSALATRLGAVLRLAEERGLTSGEIASRGAAVRELDRAVRRAIVAAHHAIFEPVRNL
;
A
#
# COMPACT_ATOMS: atom_id res chain seq x y z
N MET A 1 -15.00 9.20 -8.56
CA MET A 1 -13.94 10.14 -8.15
C MET A 1 -13.22 10.64 -9.39
N GLY A 2 -13.05 11.95 -9.54
CA GLY A 2 -12.17 12.53 -10.56
C GLY A 2 -10.71 12.52 -10.12
N LEU A 3 -9.75 12.73 -11.05
CA LEU A 3 -8.33 12.87 -10.68
C LEU A 3 -8.07 14.09 -9.79
N ASP A 4 -8.90 15.13 -9.92
CA ASP A 4 -8.84 16.31 -9.05
C ASP A 4 -9.16 15.98 -7.60
N GLU A 5 -10.29 15.28 -7.38
CA GLU A 5 -10.72 14.83 -6.06
C GLU A 5 -9.73 13.82 -5.44
N ALA A 6 -9.08 13.01 -6.28
CA ALA A 6 -8.00 12.13 -5.83
C ALA A 6 -6.76 12.92 -5.39
N ALA A 7 -6.40 14.01 -6.10
CA ALA A 7 -5.29 14.87 -5.71
C ALA A 7 -5.59 15.62 -4.40
N ASP A 8 -6.82 16.12 -4.24
CA ASP A 8 -7.29 16.74 -2.98
C ASP A 8 -7.15 15.77 -1.81
N HIS A 9 -7.60 14.52 -1.98
CA HIS A 9 -7.51 13.51 -0.94
C HIS A 9 -6.04 13.17 -0.57
N VAL A 10 -5.15 13.08 -1.56
CA VAL A 10 -3.71 12.87 -1.30
C VAL A 10 -3.12 14.03 -0.51
N GLU A 11 -3.47 15.27 -0.86
CA GLU A 11 -2.95 16.46 -0.18
C GLU A 11 -3.54 16.64 1.22
N GLU A 12 -4.79 16.23 1.45
CA GLU A 12 -5.42 16.22 2.78
C GLU A 12 -4.75 15.23 3.73
N VAL A 13 -4.38 14.05 3.22
CA VAL A 13 -3.78 12.97 4.04
C VAL A 13 -2.26 13.15 4.20
N GLY A 14 -1.56 13.50 3.12
CA GLY A 14 -0.09 13.50 3.05
C GLY A 14 0.57 14.87 3.02
N GLY A 15 -0.22 15.96 2.97
CA GLY A 15 0.29 17.30 2.72
C GLY A 15 0.61 17.55 1.24
N PRO A 16 1.21 18.71 0.90
CA PRO A 16 1.45 19.10 -0.48
C PRO A 16 2.23 18.04 -1.27
N ALA A 17 1.73 17.68 -2.45
CA ALA A 17 2.31 16.62 -3.28
C ALA A 17 2.84 17.15 -4.62
N VAL A 18 4.07 16.77 -4.97
CA VAL A 18 4.74 17.17 -6.21
C VAL A 18 5.37 15.99 -6.94
N VAL A 19 5.46 16.10 -8.27
CA VAL A 19 6.22 15.22 -9.15
C VAL A 19 7.36 16.04 -9.74
N GLY A 20 8.58 15.84 -9.22
CA GLY A 20 9.65 16.81 -9.41
C GLY A 20 9.26 18.16 -8.80
N GLU A 21 9.19 19.22 -9.63
CA GLU A 21 8.70 20.56 -9.22
C GLU A 21 7.25 20.83 -9.69
N VAL A 22 6.56 19.83 -10.24
CA VAL A 22 5.21 19.99 -10.78
C VAL A 22 4.18 19.58 -9.71
N PRO A 23 3.18 20.41 -9.38
CA PRO A 23 2.10 20.00 -8.48
C PRO A 23 1.39 18.74 -8.98
N LEU A 24 1.07 17.81 -8.07
CA LEU A 24 0.49 16.51 -8.40
C LEU A 24 -0.73 16.63 -9.31
N ARG A 25 -1.66 17.53 -8.98
CA ARG A 25 -2.86 17.78 -9.80
C ARG A 25 -2.53 18.08 -11.27
N LYS A 26 -1.57 18.98 -11.51
CA LYS A 26 -1.15 19.36 -12.86
C LYS A 26 -0.50 18.18 -13.59
N TYR A 27 0.31 17.40 -12.88
CA TYR A 27 0.94 16.21 -13.45
C TYR A 27 -0.11 15.15 -13.85
N LEU A 28 -1.09 14.87 -12.99
CA LEU A 28 -2.18 13.94 -13.27
C LEU A 28 -3.05 14.38 -14.46
N ALA A 29 -3.33 15.67 -14.59
CA ALA A 29 -4.03 16.21 -15.75
C ALA A 29 -3.24 15.95 -17.05
N ASN A 30 -1.92 16.15 -17.04
CA ASN A 30 -1.07 15.87 -18.20
C ASN A 30 -1.05 14.38 -18.54
N LEU A 31 -0.97 13.49 -17.53
CA LEU A 31 -1.06 12.05 -17.76
C LEU A 31 -2.40 11.65 -18.39
N ARG A 32 -3.50 12.26 -17.94
CA ARG A 32 -4.83 12.01 -18.51
C ARG A 32 -4.90 12.38 -19.99
N SER A 33 -4.33 13.51 -20.38
CA SER A 33 -4.20 13.89 -21.79
C SER A 33 -3.28 12.96 -22.58
N GLY A 34 -2.35 12.28 -21.91
CA GLY A 34 -1.44 11.29 -22.48
C GLY A 34 -1.97 9.84 -22.50
N GLY A 35 -3.28 9.62 -22.31
CA GLY A 35 -3.87 8.28 -22.41
C GLY A 35 -3.81 7.46 -21.12
N LEU A 36 -3.74 8.11 -19.95
CA LEU A 36 -3.83 7.40 -18.67
C LEU A 36 -5.15 6.62 -18.56
N SER A 37 -5.02 5.29 -18.46
CA SER A 37 -6.14 4.35 -18.35
C SER A 37 -6.36 3.87 -16.91
N GLY A 38 -5.36 3.98 -16.03
CA GLY A 38 -5.51 3.64 -14.63
C GLY A 38 -4.20 3.62 -13.84
N PHE A 39 -4.31 3.29 -12.56
CA PHE A 39 -3.19 3.10 -11.65
C PHE A 39 -3.16 1.68 -11.10
N ARG A 40 -1.95 1.20 -10.79
CA ARG A 40 -1.71 -0.07 -10.09
C ARG A 40 -0.90 0.20 -8.83
N LEU A 41 -1.38 -0.28 -7.70
CA LEU A 41 -0.64 -0.20 -6.45
C LEU A 41 0.39 -1.34 -6.36
N ALA A 42 1.59 -1.02 -5.85
CA ALA A 42 2.61 -1.97 -5.43
C ALA A 42 3.03 -1.66 -3.99
N LEU A 43 3.11 -2.71 -3.16
CA LEU A 43 3.57 -2.65 -1.76
C LEU A 43 4.70 -3.67 -1.54
N PRO A 44 5.87 -3.43 -2.13
CA PRO A 44 6.99 -4.35 -2.06
C PRO A 44 7.67 -4.34 -0.68
N ALA A 45 8.38 -5.42 -0.38
CA ALA A 45 9.32 -5.52 0.72
C ALA A 45 10.56 -6.32 0.28
N PRO A 46 11.68 -6.27 1.02
CA PRO A 46 12.84 -7.11 0.73
C PRO A 46 12.45 -8.60 0.64
N GLY A 47 12.69 -9.23 -0.51
CA GLY A 47 12.32 -10.62 -0.80
C GLY A 47 10.87 -10.84 -1.26
N ASP A 48 10.05 -9.79 -1.32
CA ASP A 48 8.64 -9.85 -1.73
C ASP A 48 8.27 -8.64 -2.63
N PRO A 49 8.63 -8.68 -3.93
CA PRO A 49 8.42 -7.58 -4.87
C PRO A 49 6.97 -7.51 -5.38
N LEU A 50 6.00 -7.49 -4.45
CA LEU A 50 4.57 -7.53 -4.74
C LEU A 50 4.13 -6.33 -5.59
N GLY A 51 3.55 -6.61 -6.75
CA GLY A 51 3.06 -5.58 -7.68
C GLY A 51 4.14 -4.96 -8.58
N LEU A 52 5.40 -5.35 -8.44
CA LEU A 52 6.51 -4.84 -9.24
C LEU A 52 6.89 -5.78 -10.39
N SER A 53 7.24 -5.21 -11.54
CA SER A 53 7.63 -5.94 -12.75
C SER A 53 8.94 -5.44 -13.39
N GLY A 54 9.66 -4.54 -12.73
CA GLY A 54 10.89 -3.93 -13.26
C GLY A 54 10.66 -2.53 -13.85
N PRO A 55 11.70 -1.89 -14.40
CA PRO A 55 13.10 -2.31 -14.44
C PRO A 55 13.77 -2.32 -13.03
N PRO A 56 15.00 -2.87 -12.89
CA PRO A 56 15.67 -2.99 -11.59
C PRO A 56 15.81 -1.68 -10.80
N GLY A 57 16.01 -0.56 -11.51
CA GLY A 57 16.07 0.77 -10.89
C GLY A 57 14.75 1.17 -10.21
N PHE A 58 13.63 0.99 -10.90
CA PHE A 58 12.30 1.21 -10.31
C PHE A 58 12.03 0.26 -9.15
N ASN A 59 12.35 -1.03 -9.30
CA ASN A 59 12.11 -2.00 -8.25
C ASN A 59 12.88 -1.69 -6.97
N SER A 60 14.15 -1.30 -7.10
CA SER A 60 15.00 -0.97 -5.95
C SER A 60 14.44 0.26 -5.22
N ALA A 61 14.13 1.33 -5.95
CA ALA A 61 13.53 2.54 -5.38
C ALA A 61 12.18 2.25 -4.70
N ALA A 62 11.32 1.44 -5.33
CA ALA A 62 10.03 1.06 -4.75
C ALA A 62 10.17 0.17 -3.51
N VAL A 63 11.15 -0.75 -3.48
CA VAL A 63 11.45 -1.58 -2.30
C VAL A 63 11.98 -0.73 -1.15
N ASP A 64 12.88 0.22 -1.44
CA ASP A 64 13.42 1.14 -0.43
C ASP A 64 12.33 2.05 0.16
N ALA A 65 11.39 2.51 -0.67
CA ALA A 65 10.23 3.27 -0.23
C ALA A 65 9.12 2.41 0.41
N GLY A 66 9.14 1.09 0.20
CA GLY A 66 8.09 0.15 0.61
C GLY A 66 6.76 0.27 -0.15
N GLN A 67 6.68 1.16 -1.13
CA GLN A 67 5.45 1.44 -1.88
C GLN A 67 5.75 2.10 -3.23
N ALA A 68 4.88 1.87 -4.21
CA ALA A 68 4.85 2.60 -5.48
C ALA A 68 3.46 2.55 -6.12
N ALA A 69 3.15 3.54 -6.94
CA ALA A 69 2.00 3.52 -7.85
C ALA A 69 2.49 3.44 -9.30
N ILE A 70 1.88 2.62 -10.13
CA ILE A 70 2.21 2.48 -11.55
C ILE A 70 1.07 3.07 -12.37
N ALA A 71 1.32 4.18 -13.05
CA ALA A 71 0.43 4.78 -14.02
C ALA A 71 0.48 3.97 -15.33
N VAL A 72 -0.67 3.53 -15.83
CA VAL A 72 -0.79 2.79 -17.09
C VAL A 72 -1.30 3.74 -18.17
N LEU A 73 -0.43 4.04 -19.14
CA LEU A 73 -0.77 4.83 -20.33
C LEU A 73 -0.87 3.88 -21.54
N ASP A 74 -1.30 4.41 -22.68
CA ASP A 74 -1.52 3.61 -23.91
C ASP A 74 -0.24 2.87 -24.35
N ASP A 75 0.90 3.57 -24.43
CA ASP A 75 2.15 3.02 -24.96
C ASP A 75 3.23 2.76 -23.90
N THR A 76 3.03 3.26 -22.67
CA THR A 76 4.05 3.21 -21.62
C THR A 76 3.45 3.08 -20.23
N ARG A 77 4.31 2.77 -19.26
CA ARG A 77 3.96 2.71 -17.84
C ARG A 77 4.98 3.50 -17.05
N LEU A 78 4.48 4.30 -16.11
CA LEU A 78 5.31 5.15 -15.26
C LEU A 78 5.14 4.73 -13.82
N GLY A 79 6.24 4.38 -13.16
CA GLY A 79 6.31 4.16 -11.73
C GLY A 79 6.44 5.50 -10.99
N LEU A 80 5.64 5.70 -9.96
CA LEU A 80 5.66 6.84 -9.06
C LEU A 80 6.06 6.32 -7.68
N VAL A 81 7.25 6.69 -7.23
CA VAL A 81 7.80 6.28 -5.93
C VAL A 81 7.77 7.48 -4.98
N PRO A 82 7.03 7.40 -3.85
CA PRO A 82 6.95 8.51 -2.91
C PRO A 82 8.19 8.60 -2.01
N SER A 83 8.64 9.83 -1.77
CA SER A 83 9.64 10.21 -0.79
C SER A 83 9.17 11.45 -0.02
N LEU A 84 9.70 11.65 1.18
CA LEU A 84 9.39 12.86 1.96
C LEU A 84 10.03 14.08 1.30
N ASP A 85 9.23 15.13 1.09
CA ASP A 85 9.71 16.45 0.67
C ASP A 85 9.84 17.35 1.89
N LEU A 86 11.07 17.54 2.38
CA LEU A 86 11.38 18.34 3.55
C LEU A 86 12.02 19.66 3.10
N ARG A 87 11.21 20.72 3.00
CA ARG A 87 11.65 22.07 2.57
C ARG A 87 11.72 23.03 3.76
N GLY A 88 12.91 23.21 4.33
CA GLY A 88 13.06 24.02 5.55
C GLY A 88 12.50 23.29 6.78
N SER A 89 12.23 24.03 7.86
CA SER A 89 11.97 23.43 9.19
C SER A 89 10.51 23.06 9.49
N SER A 90 9.55 23.51 8.67
CA SER A 90 8.11 23.36 8.95
C SER A 90 7.30 22.80 7.80
N TYR A 91 7.91 22.58 6.63
CA TYR A 91 7.25 21.98 5.49
C TYR A 91 7.49 20.47 5.48
N VAL A 92 6.40 19.71 5.42
CA VAL A 92 6.42 18.28 5.13
C VAL A 92 5.43 18.06 3.99
N GLY A 93 5.93 17.58 2.87
CA GLY A 93 5.13 17.18 1.72
C GLY A 93 5.57 15.82 1.19
N VAL A 94 4.98 15.44 0.07
CA VAL A 94 5.32 14.21 -0.66
C VAL A 94 5.90 14.56 -2.01
N LYS A 95 7.11 14.06 -2.28
CA LYS A 95 7.69 14.09 -3.63
C LYS A 95 7.52 12.71 -4.25
N LEU A 96 7.08 12.67 -5.51
CA LEU A 96 6.99 11.45 -6.30
C LEU A 96 8.09 11.45 -7.36
N ASP A 97 9.02 10.50 -7.24
CA ASP A 97 10.03 10.25 -8.25
C ASP A 97 9.44 9.36 -9.36
N VAL A 98 9.69 9.75 -10.61
CA VAL A 98 9.14 9.07 -11.78
C VAL A 98 10.17 8.12 -12.37
N HIS A 99 9.76 6.89 -12.60
CA HIS A 99 10.56 5.86 -13.23
C HIS A 99 9.80 5.25 -14.41
N GLU A 100 10.50 4.69 -15.38
CA GLU A 100 9.88 3.74 -16.30
C GLU A 100 9.45 2.48 -15.52
N ALA A 101 8.29 1.93 -15.87
CA ALA A 101 7.79 0.70 -15.28
C ALA A 101 7.59 -0.39 -16.34
N GLY A 102 7.83 -1.63 -15.92
CA GLY A 102 7.64 -2.84 -16.71
C GLY A 102 6.16 -3.11 -17.00
N PRO A 103 5.85 -4.22 -17.71
CA PRO A 103 4.48 -4.61 -17.99
C PRO A 103 3.67 -4.85 -16.72
N VAL A 104 2.36 -4.61 -16.75
CA VAL A 104 1.48 -4.87 -15.60
C VAL A 104 1.48 -6.37 -15.30
N ARG A 105 1.73 -6.72 -14.04
CA ARG A 105 1.63 -8.11 -13.56
C ARG A 105 0.18 -8.52 -13.35
N GLN A 106 -0.11 -9.76 -13.73
CA GLN A 106 -1.43 -10.38 -13.56
C GLN A 106 -1.45 -11.48 -12.50
N ASP A 107 -0.30 -11.79 -11.90
CA ASP A 107 -0.12 -12.83 -10.89
C ASP A 107 -0.36 -12.32 -9.46
N LEU A 108 -1.23 -11.32 -9.32
CA LEU A 108 -1.66 -10.83 -8.01
C LEU A 108 -2.78 -11.72 -7.46
N PRO A 109 -2.83 -11.93 -6.13
CA PRO A 109 -3.90 -12.70 -5.52
C PRO A 109 -5.24 -12.00 -5.74
N SER A 110 -6.30 -12.78 -5.90
CA SER A 110 -7.66 -12.22 -5.86
C SER A 110 -8.01 -11.70 -4.46
N VAL A 111 -9.01 -10.81 -4.36
CA VAL A 111 -9.50 -10.31 -3.06
C VAL A 111 -9.93 -11.46 -2.16
N ALA A 112 -10.56 -12.51 -2.70
CA ALA A 112 -11.00 -13.66 -1.92
C ALA A 112 -9.82 -14.48 -1.37
N GLU A 113 -8.76 -14.68 -2.17
CA GLU A 113 -7.55 -15.36 -1.72
C GLU A 113 -6.81 -14.55 -0.66
N ALA A 114 -6.68 -13.24 -0.87
CA ALA A 114 -6.03 -12.34 0.07
C ALA A 114 -6.81 -12.18 1.37
N GLU A 115 -8.15 -12.17 1.34
CA GLU A 115 -9.00 -12.16 2.54
C GLU A 115 -8.82 -13.43 3.38
N ARG A 116 -8.73 -14.59 2.72
CA ARG A 116 -8.46 -15.87 3.38
C ARG A 116 -7.06 -15.88 4.01
N GLU A 117 -6.03 -15.52 3.24
CA GLU A 117 -4.64 -15.44 3.72
C GLU A 117 -4.50 -14.48 4.91
N LEU A 118 -5.17 -13.31 4.84
CA LEU A 118 -5.19 -12.35 5.94
C LEU A 118 -5.85 -12.94 7.20
N SER A 119 -6.97 -13.64 7.04
CA SER A 119 -7.68 -14.26 8.17
C SER A 119 -6.86 -15.37 8.85
N GLU A 120 -6.16 -16.18 8.06
CA GLU A 120 -5.24 -17.22 8.54
C GLU A 120 -4.05 -16.60 9.28
N ALA A 121 -3.37 -15.62 8.67
CA ALA A 121 -2.23 -14.94 9.29
C ALA A 121 -2.63 -14.20 10.59
N MET A 122 -3.81 -13.59 10.64
CA MET A 122 -4.33 -12.96 11.87
C MET A 122 -4.54 -13.98 13.00
N ARG A 123 -5.09 -15.15 12.67
CA ARG A 123 -5.30 -16.23 13.64
C ARG A 123 -3.97 -16.73 14.18
N ASP A 124 -3.02 -16.99 13.31
CA ASP A 124 -1.69 -17.51 13.66
C ASP A 124 -0.89 -16.50 14.50
N ALA A 125 -0.91 -15.22 14.11
CA ALA A 125 -0.30 -14.15 14.88
C ALA A 125 -0.94 -14.01 16.27
N THR A 126 -2.28 -14.08 16.36
CA THR A 126 -2.99 -14.00 17.65
C THR A 126 -2.62 -15.19 18.55
N GLN A 127 -2.54 -16.40 18.00
CA GLN A 127 -2.15 -17.60 18.74
C GLN A 127 -0.70 -17.51 19.23
N ALA A 128 0.23 -17.09 18.37
CA ALA A 128 1.63 -16.90 18.73
C ALA A 128 1.81 -15.83 19.82
N LEU A 129 1.06 -14.73 19.73
CA LEU A 129 1.08 -13.65 20.73
C LEU A 129 0.45 -14.08 22.07
N ALA A 130 -0.65 -14.83 22.04
CA ALA A 130 -1.31 -15.33 23.25
C ALA A 130 -0.45 -16.37 23.99
N ALA A 131 0.22 -17.26 23.25
CA ALA A 131 1.11 -18.27 23.82
C ALA A 131 2.38 -17.66 24.44
N ALA A 132 2.78 -16.46 24.01
CA ALA A 132 4.01 -15.82 24.47
C ALA A 132 3.94 -15.26 25.90
N GLY A 133 2.76 -15.19 26.53
CA GLY A 133 2.59 -14.80 27.93
C GLY A 133 3.24 -13.46 28.29
N GLY A 134 2.52 -12.35 28.11
CA GLY A 134 2.98 -11.01 28.47
C GLY A 134 1.86 -10.15 29.05
N PRO A 135 2.17 -9.07 29.79
CA PRO A 135 1.15 -8.16 30.31
C PRO A 135 0.29 -7.64 29.16
N ALA A 136 -1.03 -7.57 29.37
CA ALA A 136 -1.96 -6.97 28.43
C ALA A 136 -1.50 -5.53 28.16
N ARG A 137 -0.98 -5.29 26.96
CA ARG A 137 -0.43 -3.99 26.59
C ARG A 137 -1.57 -3.06 26.21
N GLU A 138 -1.35 -1.77 26.48
CA GLU A 138 -2.29 -0.72 26.16
C GLU A 138 -2.62 -0.77 24.66
N ARG A 139 -3.93 -0.79 24.36
CA ARG A 139 -4.41 -0.79 22.98
C ARG A 139 -4.00 0.54 22.34
N PRO A 140 -3.53 0.57 21.08
CA PRO A 140 -3.24 1.82 20.40
C PRO A 140 -4.45 2.75 20.54
N SER A 141 -4.25 3.93 21.13
CA SER A 141 -5.31 4.89 21.45
C SER A 141 -5.94 5.50 20.19
N HIS A 142 -5.21 5.48 19.08
CA HIS A 142 -5.71 5.91 17.78
C HIS A 142 -5.06 5.07 16.67
N VAL A 143 -5.89 4.42 15.87
CA VAL A 143 -5.48 3.84 14.59
C VAL A 143 -6.05 4.78 13.54
N PRO A 144 -5.21 5.41 12.70
CA PRO A 144 -5.70 6.34 11.69
C PRO A 144 -6.71 5.66 10.77
N ASP A 145 -7.76 6.41 10.42
CA ASP A 145 -8.70 6.00 9.38
C ASP A 145 -8.01 5.95 8.02
N GLY A 146 -8.51 5.12 7.11
CA GLY A 146 -7.93 4.92 5.79
C GLY A 146 -8.36 3.61 5.12
N GLY A 147 -7.79 3.36 3.94
CA GLY A 147 -8.15 2.20 3.13
C GLY A 147 -9.44 2.38 2.34
N GLU A 148 -9.93 3.61 2.25
CA GLU A 148 -11.07 3.96 1.41
C GLU A 148 -10.69 3.74 -0.06
N LEU A 149 -11.54 2.99 -0.75
CA LEU A 149 -11.42 2.81 -2.19
C LEU A 149 -12.38 3.79 -2.87
N ALA A 150 -12.04 4.18 -4.09
CA ALA A 150 -12.95 5.00 -4.89
C ALA A 150 -14.32 4.30 -5.07
N PRO A 151 -15.41 5.06 -5.26
CA PRO A 151 -16.70 4.49 -5.63
C PRO A 151 -16.60 3.61 -6.88
N GLY A 152 -17.27 2.45 -6.86
CA GLY A 152 -17.27 1.48 -7.96
C GLY A 152 -16.47 0.21 -7.68
N TYR A 153 -15.70 0.17 -6.60
CA TYR A 153 -15.06 -1.07 -6.15
C TYR A 153 -16.09 -2.03 -5.52
N PRO A 154 -15.88 -3.35 -5.59
CA PRO A 154 -16.74 -4.32 -4.93
C PRO A 154 -16.80 -4.10 -3.41
N ALA A 155 -17.96 -4.29 -2.79
CA ALA A 155 -18.13 -4.13 -1.34
C ALA A 155 -17.16 -5.01 -0.52
N ARG A 156 -16.78 -6.19 -1.04
CA ARG A 156 -15.76 -7.03 -0.43
C ARG A 156 -14.40 -6.34 -0.39
N ALA A 157 -13.97 -5.70 -1.49
CA ALA A 157 -12.70 -4.99 -1.56
C ALA A 157 -12.64 -3.83 -0.56
N HIS A 158 -13.72 -3.06 -0.39
CA HIS A 158 -13.80 -2.01 0.63
C HIS A 158 -13.57 -2.56 2.04
N ARG A 159 -14.24 -3.67 2.40
CA ARG A 159 -14.07 -4.28 3.74
C ARG A 159 -12.66 -4.79 3.97
N VAL A 160 -12.08 -5.48 2.98
CA VAL A 160 -10.71 -6.03 3.05
C VAL A 160 -9.68 -4.90 3.15
N SER A 161 -9.80 -3.86 2.34
CA SER A 161 -8.91 -2.69 2.36
C SER A 161 -8.94 -1.97 3.72
N ALA A 162 -10.14 -1.72 4.26
CA ALA A 162 -10.29 -1.05 5.55
C ALA A 162 -9.72 -1.89 6.72
N LEU A 163 -9.93 -3.22 6.70
CA LEU A 163 -9.34 -4.10 7.72
C LEU A 163 -7.82 -4.13 7.61
N ALA A 164 -7.28 -4.36 6.40
CA ALA A 164 -5.85 -4.48 6.18
C ALA A 164 -5.12 -3.17 6.49
N THR A 165 -5.70 -2.01 6.13
CA THR A 165 -5.13 -0.69 6.46
C THR A 165 -5.04 -0.47 7.97
N ARG A 166 -6.10 -0.79 8.72
CA ARG A 166 -6.07 -0.71 10.19
C ARG A 166 -5.02 -1.63 10.81
N LEU A 167 -4.91 -2.86 10.32
CA LEU A 167 -3.88 -3.80 10.79
C LEU A 167 -2.46 -3.32 10.49
N GLY A 168 -2.22 -2.81 9.27
CA GLY A 168 -0.93 -2.24 8.88
C GLY A 168 -0.54 -1.05 9.76
N ALA A 169 -1.49 -0.17 10.09
CA ALA A 169 -1.25 0.93 11.02
C ALA A 169 -0.90 0.43 12.44
N VAL A 170 -1.56 -0.61 12.94
CA VAL A 170 -1.22 -1.24 14.22
C VAL A 170 0.19 -1.85 14.20
N LEU A 171 0.57 -2.51 13.11
CA LEU A 171 1.90 -3.09 12.94
C LEU A 171 3.01 -2.03 12.94
N ARG A 172 2.83 -0.93 12.21
CA ARG A 172 3.79 0.20 12.21
C ARG A 172 3.94 0.83 13.60
N LEU A 173 2.83 1.09 14.29
CA LEU A 173 2.86 1.60 15.67
C LEU A 173 3.55 0.64 16.65
N ALA A 174 3.49 -0.67 16.40
CA ALA A 174 4.20 -1.65 17.19
C ALA A 174 5.72 -1.61 16.91
N GLU A 175 6.12 -1.43 15.66
CA GLU A 175 7.52 -1.29 15.26
C GLU A 175 8.17 -0.02 15.82
N GLU A 176 7.53 1.14 15.66
CA GLU A 176 8.02 2.44 16.16
C GLU A 176 8.30 2.44 17.67
N ARG A 177 7.50 1.68 18.43
CA ARG A 177 7.65 1.54 19.88
C ARG A 177 8.71 0.51 20.30
N GLY A 178 9.45 -0.05 19.35
CA GLY A 178 10.41 -1.13 19.61
C GLY A 178 9.77 -2.42 20.12
N LEU A 179 8.45 -2.59 19.93
CA LEU A 179 7.68 -3.72 20.46
C LEU A 179 7.83 -4.98 19.60
N THR A 180 8.60 -4.90 18.51
CA THR A 180 9.01 -6.00 17.64
C THR A 180 10.47 -6.41 17.87
N SER A 181 11.25 -5.61 18.60
CA SER A 181 12.71 -5.72 18.66
C SER A 181 13.22 -6.79 19.64
N GLY A 182 12.38 -7.37 20.50
CA GLY A 182 12.83 -8.14 21.66
C GLY A 182 12.18 -9.50 21.94
N GLU A 183 11.31 -10.05 21.11
CA GLU A 183 10.44 -11.16 21.54
C GLU A 183 10.54 -12.37 20.59
N ILE A 184 11.10 -13.47 21.11
CA ILE A 184 11.17 -14.88 20.62
C ILE A 184 11.01 -15.05 19.09
N ALA A 185 12.00 -15.61 18.40
CA ALA A 185 12.03 -15.81 16.93
C ALA A 185 10.69 -16.25 16.27
N SER A 186 9.88 -17.08 16.96
CA SER A 186 8.52 -17.47 16.55
C SER A 186 7.53 -16.31 16.46
N ARG A 187 7.51 -15.38 17.44
CA ARG A 187 6.67 -14.18 17.40
C ARG A 187 7.05 -13.25 16.26
N GLY A 188 8.36 -13.05 16.06
CA GLY A 188 8.86 -12.27 14.92
C GLY A 188 8.42 -12.86 13.57
N ALA A 189 8.37 -14.19 13.45
CA ALA A 189 7.90 -14.84 12.23
C ALA A 189 6.40 -14.62 11.98
N ALA A 190 5.56 -14.81 13.00
CA ALA A 190 4.11 -14.63 12.84
C ALA A 190 3.72 -13.18 12.54
N VAL A 191 4.41 -12.20 13.13
CA VAL A 191 4.21 -10.77 12.83
C VAL A 191 4.63 -10.44 11.39
N ARG A 192 5.76 -10.98 10.91
CA ARG A 192 6.19 -10.79 9.51
C ARG A 192 5.21 -11.41 8.51
N GLU A 193 4.63 -12.56 8.83
CA GLU A 193 3.61 -13.18 7.97
C GLU A 193 2.31 -12.36 7.96
N LEU A 194 1.92 -11.80 9.11
CA LEU A 194 0.78 -10.89 9.15
C LEU A 194 1.03 -9.61 8.32
N ASP A 195 2.21 -9.00 8.40
CA ASP A 195 2.58 -7.86 7.53
C ASP A 195 2.48 -8.22 6.05
N ARG A 196 3.05 -9.38 5.69
CA ARG A 196 3.02 -9.92 4.34
C ARG A 196 1.58 -10.11 3.81
N ALA A 197 0.69 -10.64 4.63
CA ALA A 197 -0.72 -10.84 4.30
C ALA A 197 -1.48 -9.50 4.22
N VAL A 198 -1.16 -8.53 5.09
CA VAL A 198 -1.73 -7.17 5.04
C VAL A 198 -1.38 -6.49 3.72
N ARG A 199 -0.10 -6.49 3.30
CA ARG A 199 0.32 -5.89 2.01
C ARG A 199 -0.40 -6.53 0.82
N ARG A 200 -0.54 -7.86 0.82
CA ARG A 200 -1.32 -8.60 -0.20
C ARG A 200 -2.79 -8.22 -0.22
N ALA A 201 -3.43 -8.11 0.93
CA ALA A 201 -4.83 -7.71 1.04
C ALA A 201 -5.07 -6.28 0.52
N ILE A 202 -4.18 -5.33 0.85
CA ILE A 202 -4.27 -3.96 0.34
C ILE A 202 -4.10 -3.96 -1.19
N VAL A 203 -3.06 -4.62 -1.72
CA VAL A 203 -2.83 -4.69 -3.18
C VAL A 203 -4.01 -5.36 -3.89
N ALA A 204 -4.48 -6.51 -3.42
CA ALA A 204 -5.64 -7.21 -4.01
C ALA A 204 -6.89 -6.32 -4.01
N ALA A 205 -7.19 -5.64 -2.91
CA ALA A 205 -8.34 -4.75 -2.82
C ALA A 205 -8.26 -3.58 -3.82
N HIS A 206 -7.08 -2.99 -4.02
CA HIS A 206 -6.86 -1.92 -5.00
C HIS A 206 -6.86 -2.41 -6.46
N HIS A 207 -6.64 -3.72 -6.68
CA HIS A 207 -6.70 -4.32 -8.02
C HIS A 207 -8.04 -5.00 -8.31
N ALA A 208 -8.96 -5.03 -7.36
CA ALA A 208 -10.26 -5.71 -7.47
C ALA A 208 -11.12 -5.24 -8.66
N ILE A 209 -10.98 -3.97 -9.07
CA ILE A 209 -11.71 -3.41 -10.22
C ILE A 209 -11.28 -4.05 -11.56
N PHE A 210 -10.13 -4.72 -11.57
CA PHE A 210 -9.58 -5.40 -12.73
C PHE A 210 -9.73 -6.92 -12.66
N GLU A 211 -10.28 -7.45 -11.57
CA GLU A 211 -10.59 -8.87 -11.49
C GLU A 211 -11.71 -9.20 -12.49
N PRO A 212 -11.55 -10.26 -13.29
CA PRO A 212 -12.65 -10.73 -14.11
C PRO A 212 -13.80 -11.12 -13.17
N VAL A 213 -15.01 -10.65 -13.47
CA VAL A 213 -16.22 -11.03 -12.75
C VAL A 213 -16.41 -12.54 -12.92
N ARG A 214 -15.91 -13.32 -11.96
CA ARG A 214 -16.19 -14.76 -11.90
C ARG A 214 -17.61 -14.88 -11.37
N ASN A 215 -18.58 -14.93 -12.29
CA ASN A 215 -19.92 -15.37 -11.98
C ASN A 215 -19.82 -16.80 -11.41
N LEU A 216 -20.08 -16.95 -10.12
CA LEU A 216 -20.36 -18.23 -9.46
C LEU A 216 -21.86 -18.50 -9.56
#